data_AF-A0A8H3V8U0-F1
#
_entry.id   AF-A0A8H3V8U0-F1
#
_cell.length_a   1.000
_cell.length_b   1.000
_cell.length_c   1.000
_cell.angle_alpha   90.00
_cell.angle_beta   90.00
_cell.angle_gamma   90.00
#
_symmetry.space_group_name_H-M   'P 1'
#
loop_
_entity.id
_entity.type
_entity.pdbx_description
1 polymer ?
#
loop_
_entity_poly.entity_id
_entity_poly.type
_entity_poly.pdbx_seq_one_letter_code
_entity_poly.pdbx_strand_id
1 'polypeptide(L)'
;MGLSSIFCIKLKTYPDISTPYSDNENGTMPTKINQIRKDFKKYTDKIKKAPHNPENWISRATWYLEGYKDDEKNQWPSLAAADAFKVFEWFSDPKFRRDNDLYRIPDRELREMRVNACKVLVKALLQINDIREAKKYYDRQNVPLTDDDKAKINSPPESFEPTIVWRRYQWIPSHFMHRDNFLQNIREDLKSHGMDLQPSRIGPPSPTNLGVFARKRFGKGEILFRENVFRMSSPSLNAGEIINFYDVAIEDLKKGAPRHLLSYSNIGPLTASYTGRKDVFQFKYRIVRYLQYFKNKDPALLWNLDFDVWVLHTVQRRFDVNAFCFSQEREDGGEDVWSVISPIASLFQHSCEPNADWSNENDGLDVMLVKAAKVIQKGEEIYDSYGGLSMNLDDRRKKLMKWIGGDCECTRCVREEKEQSEEDAREADSDVELASNGTSGFEAGFDSSSGEVDSDGDTRMDRHLL
;
A
#
# COMPACT_ATOMS: atom_id res chain seq x y z
N MET A 1 4.82 23.50 -49.91
CA MET A 1 5.95 22.61 -49.55
C MET A 1 6.51 23.08 -48.21
N GLY A 2 6.48 22.22 -47.19
CA GLY A 2 7.16 22.35 -45.89
C GLY A 2 6.50 23.31 -44.89
N LEU A 3 6.33 23.03 -43.61
CA LEU A 3 6.70 21.87 -42.78
C LEU A 3 5.73 21.83 -41.59
N SER A 4 5.41 20.60 -41.16
CA SER A 4 4.59 20.30 -39.99
C SER A 4 5.39 20.59 -38.71
N SER A 5 4.78 21.25 -37.73
CA SER A 5 5.24 21.21 -36.33
C SER A 5 4.12 20.64 -35.47
N ILE A 6 4.04 19.31 -35.46
CA ILE A 6 3.32 18.53 -34.47
C ILE A 6 4.08 18.73 -33.15
N PHE A 7 3.50 19.47 -32.21
CA PHE A 7 3.98 19.50 -30.83
C PHE A 7 3.77 18.11 -30.23
N CYS A 8 4.86 17.35 -30.19
CA CYS A 8 4.93 16.05 -29.55
C CYS A 8 4.90 16.30 -28.03
N ILE A 9 3.70 16.21 -27.43
CA ILE A 9 3.55 16.14 -25.98
C ILE A 9 4.33 14.90 -25.54
N LYS A 10 5.46 15.11 -24.87
CA LYS A 10 6.21 14.04 -24.21
C LYS A 10 5.31 13.45 -23.13
N LEU A 11 4.63 12.34 -23.44
CA LEU A 11 4.04 11.48 -22.44
C LEU A 11 5.15 11.12 -21.44
N LYS A 12 5.08 11.66 -20.22
CA LYS A 12 5.96 11.24 -19.13
C LYS A 12 5.70 9.76 -18.91
N THR A 13 6.71 8.93 -19.22
CA THR A 13 6.67 7.51 -18.93
C THR A 13 6.82 7.31 -17.43
N TYR A 14 5.69 7.22 -16.74
CA TYR A 14 5.68 6.74 -15.36
C TYR A 14 6.05 5.25 -15.34
N PRO A 15 6.84 4.77 -14.36
CA PRO A 15 7.12 3.35 -14.24
C PRO A 15 5.81 2.59 -14.06
N ASP A 16 5.53 1.68 -14.98
CA ASP A 16 4.34 0.85 -15.01
C ASP A 16 4.19 0.06 -13.68
N ILE A 17 3.22 0.47 -12.86
CA ILE A 17 2.86 -0.18 -11.58
C ILE A 17 2.22 -1.56 -11.83
N SER A 18 1.95 -1.90 -13.09
CA SER A 18 1.21 -3.09 -13.50
C SER A 18 1.97 -4.03 -14.43
N THR A 19 3.31 -4.01 -14.47
CA THR A 19 4.07 -4.96 -15.31
C THR A 19 3.61 -6.41 -15.05
N PRO A 20 2.90 -7.06 -15.99
CA PRO A 20 2.52 -8.43 -15.84
C PRO A 20 3.78 -9.24 -16.09
N TYR A 21 4.32 -9.89 -15.06
CA TYR A 21 5.27 -10.97 -15.29
C TYR A 21 4.52 -12.09 -16.01
N SER A 22 4.79 -12.25 -17.30
CA SER A 22 4.32 -13.39 -18.08
C SER A 22 5.01 -14.65 -17.54
N ASP A 23 4.25 -15.57 -16.95
CA ASP A 23 4.71 -16.91 -16.59
C ASP A 23 4.88 -17.73 -17.89
N ASN A 24 6.03 -17.59 -18.57
CA ASN A 24 6.44 -18.58 -19.56
C ASN A 24 7.10 -19.76 -18.82
N GLU A 25 6.30 -20.79 -18.53
CA GLU A 25 6.73 -22.03 -17.87
C GLU A 25 7.53 -22.99 -18.76
N ASN A 26 7.92 -22.60 -19.98
CA ASN A 26 8.62 -23.49 -20.90
C ASN A 26 10.11 -23.17 -21.04
N GLY A 27 10.92 -23.94 -20.29
CA GLY A 27 12.26 -24.40 -20.63
C GLY A 27 13.27 -23.42 -21.26
N THR A 28 14.21 -22.95 -20.45
CA THR A 28 15.70 -22.90 -20.63
C THR A 28 16.30 -21.67 -19.92
N MET A 29 17.29 -21.90 -19.02
CA MET A 29 17.90 -21.01 -18.00
C MET A 29 17.04 -20.74 -16.74
N PRO A 30 17.58 -20.83 -15.49
CA PRO A 30 16.82 -20.46 -14.31
C PRO A 30 16.70 -18.93 -14.27
N THR A 31 15.52 -18.39 -14.56
CA THR A 31 15.25 -16.99 -14.25
C THR A 31 15.49 -16.79 -12.76
N LYS A 32 16.15 -15.68 -12.38
CA LYS A 32 16.43 -15.28 -11.00
C LYS A 32 15.20 -15.44 -10.08
N ILE A 33 14.04 -15.08 -10.61
CA ILE A 33 12.73 -15.19 -9.94
C ILE A 33 12.34 -16.64 -9.68
N ASN A 34 12.59 -17.56 -10.61
CA ASN A 34 12.33 -18.98 -10.39
C ASN A 34 13.18 -19.54 -9.25
N GLN A 35 14.43 -19.09 -9.14
CA GLN A 35 15.29 -19.48 -8.01
C GLN A 35 14.76 -18.92 -6.69
N ILE A 36 14.37 -17.64 -6.66
CA ILE A 36 13.76 -16.99 -5.48
C ILE A 36 12.47 -17.71 -5.05
N ARG A 37 11.60 -18.07 -6.00
CA ARG A 37 10.38 -18.87 -5.75
C ARG A 37 10.70 -20.25 -5.17
N LYS A 38 11.70 -20.95 -5.73
CA LYS A 38 12.17 -22.26 -5.23
C LYS A 38 12.73 -22.16 -3.82
N ASP A 39 13.54 -21.15 -3.53
CA ASP A 39 14.11 -20.93 -2.20
C ASP A 39 13.02 -20.59 -1.19
N PHE A 40 12.13 -19.66 -1.50
CA PHE A 40 10.97 -19.36 -0.66
C PHE A 40 10.18 -20.62 -0.32
N LYS A 41 9.85 -21.44 -1.33
CA LYS A 41 9.15 -22.71 -1.14
C LYS A 41 9.93 -23.65 -0.23
N LYS A 42 11.24 -23.81 -0.45
CA LYS A 42 12.12 -24.67 0.37
C LYS A 42 12.10 -24.26 1.85
N TYR A 43 12.25 -22.97 2.16
CA TYR A 43 12.22 -22.50 3.56
C TYR A 43 10.82 -22.65 4.18
N THR A 44 9.78 -22.32 3.42
CA THR A 44 8.38 -22.44 3.84
C THR A 44 7.99 -23.90 4.10
N ASP A 45 8.42 -24.85 3.26
CA ASP A 45 8.15 -26.28 3.44
C ASP A 45 8.81 -26.85 4.70
N LYS A 46 10.01 -26.35 5.06
CA LYS A 46 10.64 -26.71 6.35
C LYS A 46 9.79 -26.27 7.53
N ILE A 47 9.26 -25.03 7.50
CA ILE A 47 8.36 -24.53 8.53
C ILE A 47 7.07 -25.36 8.55
N LYS A 48 6.45 -25.66 7.41
CA LYS A 48 5.24 -26.52 7.38
C LYS A 48 5.46 -27.89 8.02
N LYS A 49 6.64 -28.49 7.82
CA LYS A 49 7.00 -29.79 8.41
C LYS A 49 7.26 -29.72 9.92
N ALA A 50 7.83 -28.64 10.41
CA ALA A 50 8.14 -28.43 11.82
C ALA A 50 7.92 -26.94 12.20
N PRO A 51 6.65 -26.54 12.39
CA PRO A 51 6.24 -25.12 12.46
C PRO A 51 6.69 -24.41 13.73
N HIS A 52 7.02 -25.17 14.76
CA HIS A 52 7.51 -24.68 16.05
C HIS A 52 9.04 -24.81 16.22
N ASN A 53 9.77 -25.26 15.17
CA ASN A 53 11.22 -25.37 15.22
C ASN A 53 11.88 -24.01 14.98
N PRO A 54 12.55 -23.40 15.98
CA PRO A 54 13.14 -22.08 15.85
C PRO A 54 14.17 -21.96 14.71
N GLU A 55 14.91 -23.03 14.42
CA GLU A 55 15.95 -23.02 13.38
C GLU A 55 15.36 -22.81 11.98
N ASN A 56 14.16 -23.37 11.72
CA ASN A 56 13.50 -23.20 10.43
C ASN A 56 13.15 -21.72 10.18
N TRP A 57 12.67 -21.03 11.21
CA TRP A 57 12.34 -19.61 11.15
C TRP A 57 13.59 -18.73 11.06
N ILE A 58 14.63 -19.00 11.87
CA ILE A 58 15.91 -18.27 11.77
C ILE A 58 16.50 -18.45 10.37
N SER A 59 16.49 -19.67 9.83
CA SER A 59 17.04 -19.96 8.50
C SER A 59 16.31 -19.19 7.40
N ARG A 60 14.98 -19.05 7.50
CA ARG A 60 14.18 -18.22 6.57
C ARG A 60 14.42 -16.72 6.80
N ALA A 61 14.52 -16.28 8.06
CA ALA A 61 14.81 -14.89 8.42
C ALA A 61 16.17 -14.44 7.85
N THR A 62 17.20 -15.27 7.96
CA THR A 62 18.51 -15.01 7.35
C THR A 62 18.40 -14.92 5.84
N TRP A 63 17.67 -15.81 5.18
CA TRP A 63 17.44 -15.73 3.74
C TRP A 63 16.69 -14.45 3.32
N TYR A 64 15.68 -14.03 4.09
CA TYR A 64 15.01 -12.74 3.85
C TYR A 64 15.97 -11.56 4.01
N LEU A 65 16.86 -11.61 5.00
CA LEU A 65 17.82 -10.53 5.29
C LEU A 65 18.90 -10.40 4.22
N GLU A 66 19.45 -11.52 3.77
CA GLU A 66 20.54 -11.57 2.80
C GLU A 66 20.05 -11.39 1.36
N GLY A 67 18.84 -11.89 1.07
CA GLY A 67 18.25 -11.88 -0.25
C GLY A 67 18.92 -12.85 -1.22
N TYR A 68 18.75 -12.59 -2.52
CA TYR A 68 19.43 -13.36 -3.57
C TYR A 68 20.75 -12.65 -3.87
N LYS A 69 21.84 -13.41 -4.06
CA LYS A 69 23.17 -12.84 -4.29
C LYS A 69 23.12 -11.85 -5.46
N ASP A 70 23.74 -10.68 -5.28
CA ASP A 70 23.78 -9.59 -6.26
C ASP A 70 22.38 -9.04 -6.60
N ASP A 71 21.43 -9.11 -5.65
CA ASP A 71 20.11 -8.49 -5.73
C ASP A 71 19.64 -7.88 -4.43
N GLU A 72 20.04 -6.63 -4.18
CA GLU A 72 19.51 -5.85 -3.06
C GLU A 72 17.98 -5.69 -3.15
N LYS A 73 17.38 -5.81 -4.35
CA LYS A 73 15.91 -5.74 -4.51
C LYS A 73 15.20 -6.99 -3.98
N ASN A 74 15.94 -8.07 -3.67
CA ASN A 74 15.41 -9.28 -3.06
C ASN A 74 15.72 -9.38 -1.55
N GLN A 75 16.11 -8.28 -0.91
CA GLN A 75 16.18 -8.21 0.55
C GLN A 75 14.83 -7.79 1.12
N TRP A 76 14.40 -8.47 2.19
CA TRP A 76 13.11 -8.30 2.83
C TRP A 76 13.25 -8.15 4.34
N PRO A 77 13.97 -7.12 4.81
CA PRO A 77 14.34 -6.97 6.22
C PRO A 77 13.12 -6.91 7.15
N SER A 78 11.96 -6.38 6.72
CA SER A 78 10.76 -6.42 7.56
C SER A 78 10.25 -7.84 7.81
N LEU A 79 10.33 -8.74 6.82
CA LEU A 79 9.98 -10.16 6.98
C LEU A 79 11.03 -10.90 7.81
N ALA A 80 12.32 -10.60 7.59
CA ALA A 80 13.41 -11.12 8.40
C ALA A 80 13.24 -10.76 9.88
N ALA A 81 12.94 -9.48 10.17
CA ALA A 81 12.70 -8.99 11.52
C ALA A 81 11.49 -9.70 12.16
N ALA A 82 10.42 -9.95 11.41
CA ALA A 82 9.25 -10.63 11.95
C ALA A 82 9.52 -12.10 12.35
N ASP A 83 10.20 -12.86 11.48
CA ASP A 83 10.56 -14.25 11.76
C ASP A 83 11.57 -14.35 12.91
N ALA A 84 12.59 -13.49 12.91
CA ALA A 84 13.57 -13.40 13.99
C ALA A 84 12.92 -12.99 15.32
N PHE A 85 11.97 -12.05 15.31
CA PHE A 85 11.24 -11.61 16.50
C PHE A 85 10.43 -12.75 17.13
N LYS A 86 9.69 -13.53 16.34
CA LYS A 86 8.95 -14.71 16.85
C LYS A 86 9.88 -15.69 17.56
N VAL A 87 11.06 -15.93 17.01
CA VAL A 87 12.03 -16.82 17.64
C VAL A 87 12.60 -16.20 18.91
N PHE A 88 13.01 -14.95 18.85
CA PHE A 88 13.62 -14.24 19.98
C PHE A 88 12.69 -14.11 21.18
N GLU A 89 11.41 -13.78 20.97
CA GLU A 89 10.45 -13.59 22.07
C GLU A 89 9.76 -14.89 22.50
N TRP A 90 9.48 -15.82 21.59
CA TRP A 90 8.56 -16.93 21.85
C TRP A 90 9.14 -18.31 21.56
N PHE A 91 9.59 -18.61 20.33
CA PHE A 91 9.98 -19.99 20.01
C PHE A 91 11.26 -20.46 20.71
N SER A 92 12.11 -19.52 21.15
CA SER A 92 13.27 -19.82 22.00
C SER A 92 12.99 -19.75 23.50
N ASP A 93 11.77 -19.39 23.92
CA ASP A 93 11.43 -19.22 25.34
C ASP A 93 10.93 -20.54 25.96
N PRO A 94 11.63 -21.12 26.96
CA PRO A 94 11.24 -22.40 27.54
C PRO A 94 9.84 -22.41 28.17
N LYS A 95 9.40 -21.27 28.71
CA LYS A 95 8.07 -21.16 29.34
C LYS A 95 6.99 -21.16 28.26
N PHE A 96 7.10 -20.31 27.25
CA PHE A 96 6.19 -20.28 26.11
C PHE A 96 6.06 -21.66 25.46
N ARG A 97 7.17 -22.39 25.28
CA ARG A 97 7.13 -23.74 24.72
C ARG A 97 6.34 -24.73 25.57
N ARG A 98 6.48 -24.68 26.90
CA ARG A 98 5.70 -25.52 27.83
C ARG A 98 4.23 -25.13 27.85
N ASP A 99 3.93 -23.84 27.91
CA ASP A 99 2.56 -23.31 27.98
C ASP A 99 1.73 -23.59 26.72
N ASN A 100 2.38 -24.02 25.62
CA ASN A 100 1.76 -24.28 24.32
C ASN A 100 2.05 -25.70 23.79
N ASP A 101 2.44 -26.63 24.66
CA ASP A 101 2.69 -28.04 24.33
C ASP A 101 3.66 -28.27 23.15
N LEU A 102 4.65 -27.40 23.01
CA LEU A 102 5.67 -27.53 21.97
C LEU A 102 6.75 -28.53 22.39
N TYR A 103 7.29 -29.27 21.42
CA TYR A 103 8.35 -30.25 21.69
C TYR A 103 9.53 -29.64 22.45
N ARG A 104 10.12 -30.45 23.33
CA ARG A 104 11.24 -30.02 24.18
C ARG A 104 12.51 -29.88 23.36
N ILE A 105 13.19 -28.74 23.55
CA ILE A 105 14.54 -28.46 23.06
C ILE A 105 15.40 -28.18 24.31
N PRO A 106 16.65 -28.66 24.39
CA PRO A 106 17.54 -28.33 25.49
C PRO A 106 17.72 -26.82 25.68
N ASP A 107 17.67 -26.35 26.93
CA ASP A 107 17.76 -24.92 27.27
C ASP A 107 19.02 -24.24 26.72
N ARG A 108 20.12 -24.98 26.59
CA ARG A 108 21.35 -24.48 25.98
C ARG A 108 21.13 -24.10 24.51
N GLU A 109 20.54 -25.00 23.74
CA GLU A 109 20.24 -24.77 22.33
C GLU A 109 19.24 -23.63 22.17
N LEU A 110 18.21 -23.57 23.03
CA LEU A 110 17.26 -22.45 23.04
C LEU A 110 17.95 -21.10 23.27
N ARG A 111 18.93 -21.02 24.18
CA ARG A 111 19.72 -19.79 24.40
C ARG A 111 20.55 -19.41 23.17
N GLU A 112 21.21 -20.37 22.53
CA GLU A 112 21.99 -20.15 21.32
C GLU A 112 21.09 -19.66 20.16
N MET A 113 19.93 -20.28 19.97
CA MET A 113 18.92 -19.85 19.00
C MET A 113 18.39 -18.45 19.31
N ARG A 114 18.15 -18.11 20.58
CA ARG A 114 17.71 -16.77 20.99
C ARG A 114 18.72 -15.69 20.63
N VAL A 115 20.01 -15.94 20.88
CA VAL A 115 21.10 -15.02 20.51
C VAL A 115 21.18 -14.85 18.99
N ASN A 116 21.09 -15.95 18.24
CA ASN A 116 21.13 -15.90 16.77
C ASN A 116 19.92 -15.16 16.18
N ALA A 117 18.72 -15.39 16.71
CA ALA A 117 17.54 -14.63 16.33
C ALA A 117 17.70 -13.13 16.64
N CYS A 118 18.24 -12.77 17.80
CA CYS A 118 18.49 -11.37 18.14
C CYS A 118 19.49 -10.71 17.18
N LYS A 119 20.54 -11.43 16.74
CA LYS A 119 21.48 -10.92 15.71
C LYS A 119 20.76 -10.58 14.40
N VAL A 120 19.94 -11.50 13.89
CA VAL A 120 19.19 -11.30 12.65
C VAL A 120 18.18 -10.16 12.81
N LEU A 121 17.47 -10.11 13.94
CA LEU A 121 16.51 -9.06 14.26
C LEU A 121 17.16 -7.67 14.26
N VAL A 122 18.25 -7.49 15.01
CA VAL A 122 18.94 -6.19 15.10
C VAL A 122 19.42 -5.75 13.72
N LYS A 123 20.05 -6.63 12.94
CA LYS A 123 20.49 -6.32 11.57
C LYS A 123 19.34 -5.93 10.65
N ALA A 124 18.24 -6.66 10.71
CA ALA A 124 17.06 -6.37 9.92
C ALA A 124 16.45 -4.99 10.26
N LEU A 125 16.39 -4.64 11.55
CA LEU A 125 15.90 -3.34 12.01
C LEU A 125 16.84 -2.19 11.58
N LEU A 126 18.15 -2.40 11.64
CA LEU A 126 19.12 -1.43 11.13
C LEU A 126 18.98 -1.21 9.61
N GLN A 127 18.67 -2.24 8.82
CA GLN A 127 18.46 -2.10 7.37
C GLN A 127 17.22 -1.24 7.02
N ILE A 128 16.16 -1.29 7.82
CA ILE A 128 14.96 -0.44 7.66
C ILE A 128 15.05 0.89 8.40
N ASN A 129 16.22 1.24 8.93
CA ASN A 129 16.48 2.47 9.71
C ASN A 129 15.64 2.60 10.99
N ASP A 130 15.14 1.49 11.56
CA ASP A 130 14.46 1.48 12.86
C ASP A 130 15.47 1.38 14.01
N ILE A 131 16.30 2.41 14.16
CA ILE A 131 17.43 2.45 15.10
C ILE A 131 16.95 2.30 16.55
N ARG A 132 15.81 2.92 16.87
CA ARG A 132 15.23 2.89 18.22
C ARG A 132 14.83 1.47 18.63
N GLU A 133 14.13 0.73 17.78
CA GLU A 133 13.82 -0.67 18.07
C GLU A 133 15.09 -1.54 18.00
N ALA A 134 16.01 -1.32 17.06
CA ALA A 134 17.26 -2.08 16.97
C ALA A 134 18.06 -2.03 18.29
N LYS A 135 18.24 -0.83 18.85
CA LYS A 135 18.97 -0.60 20.11
C LYS A 135 18.34 -1.35 21.30
N LYS A 136 17.02 -1.32 21.41
CA LYS A 136 16.28 -2.05 22.45
C LYS A 136 16.57 -3.55 22.48
N TYR A 137 16.68 -4.20 21.31
CA TYR A 137 17.01 -5.63 21.25
C TYR A 137 18.50 -5.90 21.42
N TYR A 138 19.35 -5.02 20.88
CA TYR A 138 20.79 -5.06 21.10
C TYR A 138 21.13 -5.04 22.60
N ASP A 139 20.59 -4.08 23.36
CA ASP A 139 20.86 -3.93 24.80
C ASP A 139 20.41 -5.16 25.63
N ARG A 140 19.40 -5.89 25.16
CA ARG A 140 18.87 -7.10 25.84
C ARG A 140 19.76 -8.33 25.71
N GLN A 141 20.62 -8.41 24.69
CA GLN A 141 21.41 -9.62 24.39
C GLN A 141 22.89 -9.35 24.10
N ASN A 142 23.27 -8.08 23.95
CA ASN A 142 24.61 -7.62 23.58
C ASN A 142 25.19 -8.42 22.40
N VAL A 143 24.43 -8.48 21.31
CA VAL A 143 24.81 -9.28 20.14
C VAL A 143 26.00 -8.67 19.40
N PRO A 144 26.92 -9.47 18.84
CA PRO A 144 28.03 -8.95 18.06
C PRO A 144 27.52 -8.28 16.76
N LEU A 145 28.06 -7.09 16.48
CA LEU A 145 27.75 -6.26 15.31
C LEU A 145 29.03 -5.97 14.51
N THR A 146 28.89 -5.67 13.22
CA THR A 146 29.97 -5.10 12.41
C THR A 146 30.27 -3.68 12.88
N ASP A 147 31.42 -3.11 12.51
CA ASP A 147 31.75 -1.75 12.91
C ASP A 147 30.78 -0.72 12.31
N ASP A 148 30.29 -0.96 11.08
CA ASP A 148 29.24 -0.15 10.46
C ASP A 148 27.91 -0.23 11.23
N ASP A 149 27.48 -1.43 11.61
CA ASP A 149 26.25 -1.63 12.39
C ASP A 149 26.38 -0.97 13.78
N LYS A 150 27.57 -1.04 14.41
CA LYS A 150 27.87 -0.35 15.68
C LYS A 150 27.83 1.17 15.52
N ALA A 151 28.39 1.71 14.44
CA ALA A 151 28.33 3.15 14.18
C ALA A 151 26.87 3.60 14.01
N LYS A 152 26.08 2.83 13.25
CA LYS A 152 24.67 3.12 12.99
C LYS A 152 23.81 3.05 14.25
N ILE A 153 23.95 2.00 15.07
CA ILE A 153 23.14 1.82 16.29
C ILE A 153 23.46 2.84 17.40
N ASN A 154 24.67 3.42 17.38
CA ASN A 154 25.10 4.45 18.32
C ASN A 154 24.76 5.87 17.84
N SER A 155 24.30 6.04 16.61
CA SER A 155 23.89 7.33 16.08
C SER A 155 22.53 7.79 16.69
N PRO A 156 22.26 9.10 16.79
CA PRO A 156 20.99 9.62 17.28
C PRO A 156 19.80 9.07 16.45
N PRO A 157 18.81 8.40 17.08
CA PRO A 157 17.68 7.82 16.35
C PRO A 157 16.87 8.85 15.54
N GLU A 158 16.81 10.10 16.00
CA GLU A 158 16.09 11.20 15.35
C GLU A 158 16.64 11.54 13.97
N SER A 159 17.90 11.17 13.69
CA SER A 159 18.53 11.33 12.38
C SER A 159 18.08 10.28 11.36
N PHE A 160 17.32 9.26 11.78
CA PHE A 160 16.89 8.15 10.95
C PHE A 160 15.38 7.98 11.00
N GLU A 161 14.74 8.09 9.84
CA GLU A 161 13.33 7.74 9.72
C GLU A 161 13.16 6.27 9.31
N PRO A 162 12.51 5.44 10.15
CA PRO A 162 12.22 4.05 9.84
C PRO A 162 11.37 3.98 8.58
N THR A 163 11.87 3.32 7.54
CA THR A 163 11.28 3.41 6.19
C THR A 163 11.37 2.09 5.45
N ILE A 164 10.40 1.84 4.57
CA ILE A 164 10.34 0.66 3.72
C ILE A 164 9.96 1.03 2.29
N VAL A 165 10.41 0.25 1.32
CA VAL A 165 9.94 0.34 -0.06
C VAL A 165 8.98 -0.80 -0.33
N TRP A 166 7.72 -0.48 -0.61
CA TRP A 166 6.69 -1.48 -0.86
C TRP A 166 6.80 -2.04 -2.26
N ARG A 167 7.32 -3.26 -2.35
CA ARG A 167 7.46 -4.02 -3.60
C ARG A 167 6.63 -5.28 -3.51
N ARG A 168 6.09 -5.70 -4.66
CA ARG A 168 5.43 -7.00 -4.76
C ARG A 168 6.43 -8.10 -4.44
N TYR A 169 6.07 -9.01 -3.54
CA TYR A 169 6.90 -10.18 -3.28
C TYR A 169 6.93 -11.08 -4.52
N GLN A 170 8.12 -11.50 -4.94
CA GLN A 170 8.30 -12.25 -6.18
C GLN A 170 7.77 -13.69 -6.10
N TRP A 171 7.54 -14.18 -4.88
CA TRP A 171 7.02 -15.51 -4.59
C TRP A 171 5.52 -15.58 -4.34
N ILE A 172 4.77 -14.47 -4.42
CA ILE A 172 3.30 -14.54 -4.29
C ILE A 172 2.78 -15.46 -5.39
N PRO A 173 2.08 -16.57 -5.03
CA PRO A 173 1.45 -17.43 -6.02
C PRO A 173 0.59 -16.63 -6.99
N SER A 174 0.72 -16.93 -8.29
CA SER A 174 0.07 -16.16 -9.35
C SER A 174 -1.45 -16.10 -9.16
N HIS A 175 -2.09 -17.20 -8.73
CA HIS A 175 -3.54 -17.26 -8.48
C HIS A 175 -4.05 -16.31 -7.38
N PHE A 176 -3.21 -15.82 -6.46
CA PHE A 176 -3.64 -14.76 -5.54
C PHE A 176 -3.66 -13.39 -6.21
N MET A 177 -2.90 -13.21 -7.29
CA MET A 177 -2.78 -11.94 -8.01
C MET A 177 -3.63 -11.91 -9.29
N HIS A 178 -3.90 -13.07 -9.90
CA HIS A 178 -4.90 -13.24 -10.95
C HIS A 178 -6.28 -13.24 -10.33
N ARG A 179 -6.95 -12.10 -10.44
CA ARG A 179 -8.25 -11.86 -9.80
C ARG A 179 -9.41 -12.47 -10.58
N ASP A 180 -9.15 -13.11 -11.72
CA ASP A 180 -10.18 -13.54 -12.68
C ASP A 180 -11.26 -14.40 -12.05
N ASN A 181 -10.87 -15.34 -11.17
CA ASN A 181 -11.81 -16.19 -10.44
C ASN A 181 -12.77 -15.37 -9.56
N PHE A 182 -12.27 -14.32 -8.92
CA PHE A 182 -13.10 -13.43 -8.09
C PHE A 182 -13.95 -12.50 -8.96
N LEU A 183 -13.39 -12.00 -10.05
CA LEU A 183 -14.06 -11.09 -10.97
C LEU A 183 -15.18 -11.77 -11.76
N GLN A 184 -15.18 -13.09 -11.93
CA GLN A 184 -16.28 -13.80 -12.59
C GLN A 184 -17.60 -13.59 -11.85
N ASN A 185 -17.63 -13.81 -10.55
CA ASN A 185 -18.83 -13.61 -9.73
C ASN A 185 -19.29 -12.15 -9.76
N ILE A 186 -18.35 -11.21 -9.68
CA ILE A 186 -18.66 -9.77 -9.75
C ILE A 186 -19.22 -9.39 -11.12
N ARG A 187 -18.72 -9.95 -12.22
CA ARG A 187 -19.27 -9.73 -13.57
C ARG A 187 -20.71 -10.19 -13.68
N GLU A 188 -21.04 -11.34 -13.10
CA GLU A 188 -22.42 -11.86 -13.08
C GLU A 188 -23.33 -10.95 -12.26
N ASP A 189 -22.87 -10.48 -11.10
CA ASP A 189 -23.63 -9.56 -10.26
C ASP A 189 -23.86 -8.20 -10.93
N LEU A 190 -22.81 -7.59 -11.50
CA LEU A 190 -22.92 -6.35 -12.27
C LEU A 190 -23.89 -6.48 -13.45
N LYS A 191 -23.86 -7.60 -14.16
CA LYS A 191 -24.81 -7.87 -15.27
C LYS A 191 -26.25 -7.88 -14.79
N SER A 192 -26.52 -8.46 -13.63
CA SER A 192 -27.86 -8.47 -13.04
C SER A 192 -28.38 -7.06 -12.72
N HIS A 193 -27.47 -6.12 -12.44
CA HIS A 193 -27.75 -4.71 -12.20
C HIS A 193 -27.76 -3.85 -13.48
N GLY A 194 -27.60 -4.45 -14.66
CA GLY A 194 -27.53 -3.71 -15.91
C GLY A 194 -26.23 -2.93 -16.08
N MET A 195 -25.14 -3.45 -15.53
CA MET A 195 -23.77 -2.96 -15.68
C MET A 195 -22.86 -4.08 -16.25
N ASP A 196 -21.62 -3.74 -16.56
CA ASP A 196 -20.61 -4.67 -17.09
C ASP A 196 -19.21 -4.23 -16.69
N LEU A 197 -18.26 -5.15 -16.64
CA LEU A 197 -16.87 -4.88 -16.26
C LEU A 197 -15.96 -5.01 -17.48
N GLN A 198 -15.32 -3.92 -17.87
CA GLN A 198 -14.48 -3.84 -19.07
C GLN A 198 -13.20 -3.07 -18.75
N PRO A 199 -12.16 -3.08 -19.60
CA PRO A 199 -11.03 -2.16 -19.43
C PRO A 199 -11.51 -0.70 -19.33
N SER A 200 -10.99 0.02 -18.35
CA SER A 200 -11.30 1.44 -18.10
C SER A 200 -10.94 2.32 -19.30
N ARG A 201 -11.67 3.42 -19.51
CA ARG A 201 -11.30 4.48 -20.47
C ARG A 201 -10.25 5.43 -19.93
N ILE A 202 -10.09 5.50 -18.61
CA ILE A 202 -9.10 6.35 -17.95
C ILE A 202 -7.85 5.54 -17.65
N GLY A 203 -6.69 6.07 -18.05
CA GLY A 203 -5.40 5.41 -17.94
C GLY A 203 -5.14 4.39 -19.06
N PRO A 204 -3.97 3.73 -19.01
CA PRO A 204 -3.58 2.79 -20.05
C PRO A 204 -4.52 1.57 -20.09
N PRO A 205 -4.88 1.07 -21.29
CA PRO A 205 -5.62 -0.17 -21.43
C PRO A 205 -4.81 -1.33 -20.86
N SER A 206 -5.33 -1.99 -19.84
CA SER A 206 -4.67 -3.14 -19.22
C SER A 206 -5.73 -4.12 -18.71
N PRO A 207 -5.48 -5.45 -18.76
CA PRO A 207 -6.35 -6.43 -18.14
C PRO A 207 -6.51 -6.23 -16.61
N THR A 208 -5.64 -5.43 -15.99
CA THR A 208 -5.74 -5.08 -14.56
C THR A 208 -6.41 -3.73 -14.30
N ASN A 209 -6.53 -2.85 -15.30
CA ASN A 209 -7.20 -1.55 -15.21
C ASN A 209 -8.65 -1.68 -15.73
N LEU A 210 -9.56 -2.06 -14.84
CA LEU A 210 -10.96 -2.33 -15.17
C LEU A 210 -11.87 -1.20 -14.66
N GLY A 211 -12.94 -0.92 -15.40
CA GLY A 211 -13.98 0.04 -15.06
C GLY A 211 -15.38 -0.56 -15.24
N VAL A 212 -16.36 0.03 -14.57
CA VAL A 212 -17.76 -0.41 -14.59
C VAL A 212 -18.52 0.41 -15.62
N PHE A 213 -19.25 -0.26 -16.52
CA PHE A 213 -19.97 0.37 -17.62
C PHE A 213 -21.47 0.10 -17.54
N ALA A 214 -22.27 1.12 -17.85
CA ALA A 214 -23.71 0.99 -17.91
C ALA A 214 -24.16 0.19 -19.15
N ARG A 215 -25.00 -0.84 -18.97
CA ARG A 215 -25.63 -1.62 -20.05
C ARG A 215 -27.04 -1.14 -20.40
N LYS A 216 -27.61 -0.30 -19.53
CA LYS A 216 -28.87 0.44 -19.71
C LYS A 216 -28.68 1.90 -19.31
N ARG A 217 -29.67 2.75 -19.58
CA ARG A 217 -29.71 4.10 -19.04
C ARG A 217 -30.10 4.06 -17.56
N PHE A 218 -29.41 4.84 -16.73
CA PHE A 218 -29.79 5.09 -15.33
C PHE A 218 -30.27 6.54 -15.15
N GLY A 219 -31.37 6.72 -14.43
CA GLY A 219 -31.84 8.04 -14.02
C GLY A 219 -31.00 8.62 -12.88
N LYS A 220 -31.00 9.95 -12.73
CA LYS A 220 -30.39 10.60 -11.55
C LYS A 220 -31.08 10.09 -10.28
N GLY A 221 -30.29 9.70 -9.29
CA GLY A 221 -30.73 9.12 -8.03
C GLY A 221 -31.12 7.63 -8.10
N GLU A 222 -31.11 7.03 -9.30
CA GLU A 222 -31.34 5.58 -9.44
C GLU A 222 -30.24 4.82 -8.73
N ILE A 223 -30.65 3.76 -8.03
CA ILE A 223 -29.73 2.89 -7.31
C ILE A 223 -29.02 2.00 -8.32
N LEU A 224 -27.70 2.06 -8.34
CA LEU A 224 -26.88 1.22 -9.20
C LEU A 224 -26.75 -0.18 -8.60
N PHE A 225 -26.37 -0.27 -7.31
CA PHE A 225 -26.34 -1.53 -6.57
C PHE A 225 -26.35 -1.28 -5.05
N ARG A 226 -26.54 -2.37 -4.30
CA ARG A 226 -26.34 -2.45 -2.84
C ARG A 226 -25.38 -3.59 -2.57
N GLU A 227 -24.36 -3.34 -1.75
CA GLU A 227 -23.41 -4.39 -1.36
C GLU A 227 -23.26 -4.42 0.17
N ASN A 228 -23.31 -5.63 0.74
CA ASN A 228 -22.91 -5.83 2.12
C ASN A 228 -21.40 -5.61 2.20
N VAL A 229 -20.99 -4.59 2.95
CA VAL A 229 -19.59 -4.21 3.07
C VAL A 229 -18.90 -4.94 4.20
N PHE A 230 -17.60 -5.14 4.00
CA PHE A 230 -16.75 -5.66 5.04
C PHE A 230 -16.20 -4.50 5.90
N ARG A 231 -16.58 -4.45 7.17
CA ARG A 231 -16.09 -3.43 8.10
C ARG A 231 -14.65 -3.69 8.52
N MET A 232 -13.74 -2.78 8.18
CA MET A 232 -12.33 -2.90 8.55
C MET A 232 -12.08 -2.45 9.99
N SER A 233 -12.60 -1.28 10.35
CA SER A 233 -12.41 -0.64 11.67
C SER A 233 -13.74 -0.34 12.36
N SER A 234 -13.72 -0.17 13.68
CA SER A 234 -14.85 0.37 14.46
C SER A 234 -14.71 1.90 14.55
N PRO A 235 -15.80 2.68 14.64
CA PRO A 235 -15.71 4.12 14.97
C PRO A 235 -14.87 4.41 16.23
N SER A 236 -14.86 3.47 17.19
CA SER A 236 -14.09 3.56 18.44
C SER A 236 -12.60 3.22 18.31
N LEU A 237 -12.16 2.69 17.17
CA LEU A 237 -10.79 2.28 16.90
C LEU A 237 -10.31 3.05 15.67
N ASN A 238 -9.36 3.97 15.85
CA ASN A 238 -8.79 4.80 14.79
C ASN A 238 -8.86 4.17 13.39
N ALA A 239 -9.42 4.92 12.44
CA ALA A 239 -9.51 4.52 11.04
C ALA A 239 -8.18 3.94 10.53
N GLY A 240 -8.22 2.74 9.95
CA GLY A 240 -7.06 2.07 9.38
C GLY A 240 -6.60 0.78 10.06
N GLU A 241 -7.22 0.37 11.17
CA GLU A 241 -6.94 -0.93 11.78
C GLU A 241 -7.78 -2.03 11.15
N ILE A 242 -7.13 -3.07 10.64
CA ILE A 242 -7.75 -4.18 9.90
C ILE A 242 -8.11 -5.36 10.82
N ILE A 243 -8.27 -5.07 12.10
CA ILE A 243 -8.45 -6.04 13.19
C ILE A 243 -9.77 -6.79 13.06
N ASN A 244 -10.84 -6.14 12.60
CA ASN A 244 -12.12 -6.83 12.39
C ASN A 244 -12.00 -7.90 11.30
N PHE A 245 -11.16 -7.67 10.27
CA PHE A 245 -10.84 -8.69 9.26
C PHE A 245 -10.10 -9.86 9.88
N TYR A 246 -9.11 -9.52 10.71
CA TYR A 246 -8.54 -10.33 11.76
C TYR A 246 -9.49 -11.38 12.34
N ASP A 247 -10.49 -10.85 13.03
CA ASP A 247 -11.41 -11.65 13.82
C ASP A 247 -12.29 -12.56 12.98
N VAL A 248 -12.86 -12.04 11.90
CA VAL A 248 -13.68 -12.87 10.99
C VAL A 248 -12.85 -14.01 10.41
N ALA A 249 -11.62 -13.73 9.96
CA ALA A 249 -10.76 -14.76 9.40
C ALA A 249 -10.35 -15.84 10.41
N ILE A 250 -10.07 -15.44 11.65
CA ILE A 250 -9.74 -16.37 12.75
C ILE A 250 -10.95 -17.23 13.12
N GLU A 251 -12.15 -16.65 13.19
CA GLU A 251 -13.36 -17.42 13.47
C GLU A 251 -13.70 -18.42 12.37
N ASP A 252 -13.46 -18.07 11.11
CA ASP A 252 -13.63 -19.01 10.00
C ASP A 252 -12.59 -20.13 10.01
N LEU A 253 -11.35 -19.85 10.40
CA LEU A 253 -10.31 -20.87 10.60
C LEU A 253 -10.76 -21.89 11.67
N LYS A 254 -11.33 -21.41 12.79
CA LYS A 254 -11.86 -22.29 13.86
C LYS A 254 -12.97 -23.23 13.40
N LYS A 255 -13.73 -22.84 12.36
CA LYS A 255 -14.76 -23.69 11.73
C LYS A 255 -14.20 -24.75 10.77
N GLY A 256 -12.87 -24.93 10.73
CA GLY A 256 -12.21 -25.96 9.93
C GLY A 256 -11.90 -25.54 8.49
N ALA A 257 -11.89 -24.23 8.18
CA ALA A 257 -11.55 -23.74 6.86
C ALA A 257 -10.01 -23.63 6.69
N PRO A 258 -9.37 -24.39 5.79
CA PRO A 258 -8.03 -24.04 5.30
C PRO A 258 -8.20 -22.93 4.26
N ARG A 259 -8.29 -21.67 4.68
CA ARG A 259 -8.35 -20.55 3.75
C ARG A 259 -7.22 -19.56 4.02
N HIS A 260 -6.38 -19.42 3.01
CA HIS A 260 -5.41 -18.34 2.92
C HIS A 260 -6.15 -16.99 2.85
N LEU A 261 -5.70 -15.97 3.59
CA LEU A 261 -6.42 -14.68 3.69
C LEU A 261 -6.67 -14.00 2.34
N LEU A 262 -5.75 -14.14 1.40
CA LEU A 262 -5.91 -13.59 0.03
C LEU A 262 -6.97 -14.30 -0.82
N SER A 263 -7.52 -15.43 -0.34
CA SER A 263 -8.60 -16.16 -1.00
C SER A 263 -10.00 -15.70 -0.59
N TYR A 264 -10.13 -14.79 0.37
CA TYR A 264 -11.44 -14.32 0.82
C TYR A 264 -12.12 -13.49 -0.28
N SER A 265 -13.43 -13.64 -0.47
CA SER A 265 -14.18 -12.97 -1.54
C SER A 265 -14.19 -11.44 -1.42
N ASN A 266 -14.06 -10.91 -0.19
CA ASN A 266 -13.94 -9.48 0.07
C ASN A 266 -12.52 -8.92 -0.11
N ILE A 267 -11.51 -9.78 -0.34
CA ILE A 267 -10.11 -9.37 -0.52
C ILE A 267 -9.57 -9.77 -1.90
N GLY A 268 -9.86 -10.99 -2.34
CA GLY A 268 -9.46 -11.57 -3.63
C GLY A 268 -9.60 -10.64 -4.84
N PRO A 269 -10.76 -9.96 -5.02
CA PRO A 269 -10.98 -9.05 -6.14
C PRO A 269 -10.21 -7.72 -6.06
N LEU A 270 -9.65 -7.35 -4.91
CA LEU A 270 -9.05 -6.02 -4.71
C LEU A 270 -7.66 -5.91 -5.34
N THR A 271 -7.35 -4.73 -5.89
CA THR A 271 -6.00 -4.42 -6.37
C THR A 271 -5.08 -4.17 -5.17
N ALA A 272 -3.88 -4.77 -5.15
CA ALA A 272 -2.84 -4.39 -4.20
C ALA A 272 -1.94 -3.31 -4.81
N SER A 273 -1.67 -2.23 -4.09
CA SER A 273 -0.73 -1.20 -4.56
C SER A 273 0.70 -1.46 -4.09
N TYR A 274 1.64 -1.44 -5.03
CA TYR A 274 3.08 -1.53 -4.81
C TYR A 274 3.76 -0.39 -5.57
N THR A 275 3.60 0.84 -5.08
CA THR A 275 4.06 2.07 -5.76
C THR A 275 5.57 2.16 -5.92
N GLY A 276 6.35 1.26 -5.29
CA GLY A 276 7.81 1.34 -5.27
C GLY A 276 8.33 2.56 -4.51
N ARG A 277 7.45 3.30 -3.82
CA ARG A 277 7.81 4.48 -3.03
C ARG A 277 8.27 4.08 -1.64
N LYS A 278 9.12 4.94 -1.09
CA LYS A 278 9.55 4.89 0.31
C LYS A 278 8.40 5.38 1.17
N ASP A 279 8.08 4.62 2.21
CA ASP A 279 6.99 4.87 3.15
C ASP A 279 7.52 4.76 4.58
N VAL A 280 6.90 5.48 5.51
CA VAL A 280 7.26 5.45 6.93
C VAL A 280 6.81 4.12 7.52
N PHE A 281 7.75 3.41 8.14
CA PHE A 281 7.57 2.04 8.61
C PHE A 281 8.14 1.86 10.00
N GLN A 282 7.26 1.78 11.00
CA GLN A 282 7.66 1.53 12.38
C GLN A 282 7.41 0.06 12.73
N PHE A 283 8.47 -0.70 13.02
CA PHE A 283 8.41 -2.15 13.23
C PHE A 283 7.41 -2.54 14.33
N LYS A 284 7.41 -1.77 15.42
CA LYS A 284 6.53 -1.98 16.56
C LYS A 284 5.05 -1.98 16.16
N TYR A 285 4.61 -1.01 15.36
CA TYR A 285 3.20 -0.86 14.99
C TYR A 285 2.80 -1.69 13.78
N ARG A 286 3.71 -1.89 12.83
CA ARG A 286 3.42 -2.59 11.57
C ARG A 286 3.60 -4.11 11.65
N ILE A 287 4.36 -4.62 12.62
CA ILE A 287 4.62 -6.07 12.78
C ILE A 287 4.33 -6.54 14.20
N VAL A 288 5.02 -5.99 15.21
CA VAL A 288 4.96 -6.52 16.58
C VAL A 288 3.53 -6.50 17.12
N ARG A 289 2.81 -5.40 16.89
CA ARG A 289 1.40 -5.25 17.30
C ARG A 289 0.51 -6.37 16.75
N TYR A 290 0.62 -6.69 15.46
CA TYR A 290 -0.18 -7.76 14.85
C TYR A 290 0.24 -9.14 15.32
N LEU A 291 1.55 -9.41 15.45
CA LEU A 291 2.01 -10.69 16.00
C LEU A 291 1.55 -10.91 17.44
N GLN A 292 1.58 -9.85 18.28
CA GLN A 292 1.05 -9.88 19.63
C GLN A 292 -0.45 -10.10 19.65
N TYR A 293 -1.18 -9.43 18.75
CA TYR A 293 -2.62 -9.63 18.57
C TYR A 293 -2.95 -11.09 18.27
N PHE A 294 -2.30 -11.68 17.26
CA PHE A 294 -2.50 -13.08 16.88
C PHE A 294 -2.13 -14.03 18.03
N LYS A 295 -0.97 -13.83 18.68
CA LYS A 295 -0.58 -14.63 19.84
C LYS A 295 -1.63 -14.62 20.95
N ASN A 296 -2.22 -13.46 21.23
CA ASN A 296 -3.21 -13.32 22.30
C ASN A 296 -4.56 -13.95 21.94
N LYS A 297 -4.89 -14.04 20.64
CA LYS A 297 -6.10 -14.72 20.15
C LYS A 297 -5.92 -16.23 20.17
N ASP A 298 -4.81 -16.71 19.60
CA ASP A 298 -4.38 -18.10 19.61
C ASP A 298 -2.88 -18.16 19.23
N PRO A 299 -2.00 -18.63 20.12
CA PRO A 299 -0.58 -18.81 19.83
C PRO A 299 -0.30 -19.60 18.54
N ALA A 300 -1.18 -20.53 18.14
CA ALA A 300 -1.03 -21.31 16.92
C ALA A 300 -1.02 -20.49 15.64
N LEU A 301 -1.62 -19.29 15.67
CA LEU A 301 -1.60 -18.35 14.55
C LEU A 301 -0.19 -17.84 14.24
N LEU A 302 0.74 -17.87 15.20
CA LEU A 302 2.13 -17.43 14.99
C LEU A 302 2.92 -18.32 14.02
N TRP A 303 2.49 -19.57 13.87
CA TRP A 303 3.11 -20.53 12.95
C TRP A 303 2.15 -21.05 11.87
N ASN A 304 0.98 -20.42 11.76
CA ASN A 304 0.10 -20.61 10.63
C ASN A 304 0.55 -19.71 9.47
N LEU A 305 1.02 -20.33 8.38
CA LEU A 305 1.52 -19.59 7.21
C LEU A 305 0.42 -18.94 6.36
N ASP A 306 -0.85 -19.21 6.63
CA ASP A 306 -1.97 -18.44 6.06
C ASP A 306 -2.06 -17.02 6.64
N PHE A 307 -1.43 -16.80 7.81
CA PHE A 307 -1.26 -15.50 8.49
C PHE A 307 0.19 -15.01 8.44
N ASP A 308 1.01 -15.52 7.51
CA ASP A 308 2.41 -15.11 7.37
C ASP A 308 2.50 -13.59 7.08
N VAL A 309 3.58 -12.95 7.50
CA VAL A 309 3.66 -11.48 7.54
C VAL A 309 3.59 -10.86 6.14
N TRP A 310 4.09 -11.57 5.12
CA TRP A 310 3.95 -11.14 3.72
C TRP A 310 2.48 -11.21 3.26
N VAL A 311 1.68 -12.14 3.79
CA VAL A 311 0.23 -12.23 3.55
C VAL A 311 -0.46 -11.03 4.17
N LEU A 312 -0.18 -10.75 5.45
CA LEU A 312 -0.74 -9.61 6.18
C LEU A 312 -0.42 -8.29 5.49
N HIS A 313 0.83 -8.11 5.05
CA HIS A 313 1.22 -6.93 4.28
C HIS A 313 0.45 -6.84 2.96
N THR A 314 0.26 -7.95 2.25
CA THR A 314 -0.49 -7.96 0.98
C THR A 314 -1.96 -7.61 1.20
N VAL A 315 -2.58 -8.12 2.27
CA VAL A 315 -3.93 -7.73 2.71
C VAL A 315 -3.99 -6.23 2.99
N GLN A 316 -3.06 -5.70 3.78
CA GLN A 316 -2.98 -4.27 4.07
C GLN A 316 -2.83 -3.44 2.78
N ARG A 317 -1.99 -3.87 1.82
CA ARG A 317 -1.82 -3.17 0.54
C ARG A 317 -3.07 -3.15 -0.33
N ARG A 318 -3.95 -4.14 -0.20
CA ARG A 318 -5.28 -4.12 -0.84
C ARG A 318 -6.17 -3.12 -0.13
N PHE A 319 -6.21 -3.17 1.19
CA PHE A 319 -7.02 -2.26 1.97
C PHE A 319 -6.63 -0.79 1.81
N ASP A 320 -5.34 -0.45 1.81
CA ASP A 320 -4.86 0.94 1.77
C ASP A 320 -5.30 1.75 0.54
N VAL A 321 -5.70 1.08 -0.55
CA VAL A 321 -6.12 1.72 -1.82
C VAL A 321 -7.53 1.36 -2.26
N ASN A 322 -8.25 0.53 -1.49
CA ASN A 322 -9.63 0.14 -1.81
C ASN A 322 -10.62 0.44 -0.67
N ALA A 323 -10.14 0.89 0.49
CA ALA A 323 -10.99 1.24 1.62
C ALA A 323 -11.81 2.51 1.34
N PHE A 324 -13.08 2.45 1.69
CA PHE A 324 -14.01 3.57 1.71
C PHE A 324 -14.12 4.09 3.14
N CYS A 325 -13.92 5.40 3.31
CA CYS A 325 -13.91 6.04 4.62
C CYS A 325 -15.19 6.83 4.82
N PHE A 326 -15.96 6.46 5.83
CA PHE A 326 -17.12 7.23 6.26
C PHE A 326 -16.74 8.07 7.47
N SER A 327 -17.39 9.20 7.58
CA SER A 327 -17.35 9.99 8.80
C SER A 327 -18.73 10.50 9.19
N GLN A 328 -18.95 10.60 10.50
CA GLN A 328 -20.15 11.13 11.09
C GLN A 328 -19.76 12.14 12.17
N GLU A 329 -20.27 13.36 12.03
CA GLU A 329 -20.11 14.38 13.07
C GLU A 329 -20.92 13.98 14.29
N ARG A 330 -20.28 14.06 15.46
CA ARG A 330 -20.89 13.81 16.75
C ARG A 330 -21.50 15.09 17.30
N GLU A 331 -22.45 14.94 18.22
CA GLU A 331 -23.11 16.09 18.87
C GLU A 331 -22.14 17.04 19.59
N ASP A 332 -20.98 16.55 20.03
CA ASP A 332 -19.96 17.35 20.71
C ASP A 332 -18.92 17.99 19.77
N GLY A 333 -19.15 17.93 18.46
CA GLY A 333 -18.25 18.45 17.43
C GLY A 333 -17.03 17.56 17.15
N GLY A 334 -16.97 16.37 17.77
CA GLY A 334 -16.04 15.31 17.35
C GLY A 334 -16.49 14.64 16.05
N GLU A 335 -15.61 13.84 15.45
CA GLU A 335 -15.92 13.09 14.23
C GLU A 335 -15.64 11.60 14.47
N ASP A 336 -16.65 10.76 14.29
CA ASP A 336 -16.50 9.31 14.27
C ASP A 336 -16.15 8.87 12.85
N VAL A 337 -15.03 8.17 12.69
CA VAL A 337 -14.52 7.74 11.38
C VAL A 337 -14.33 6.23 11.35
N TRP A 338 -14.83 5.59 10.30
CA TRP A 338 -14.62 4.17 10.08
C TRP A 338 -14.36 3.85 8.61
N SER A 339 -13.76 2.68 8.37
CA SER A 339 -13.45 2.23 7.02
C SER A 339 -14.12 0.91 6.70
N VAL A 340 -14.60 0.78 5.46
CA VAL A 340 -15.19 -0.44 4.93
C VAL A 340 -14.57 -0.83 3.60
N ILE A 341 -14.83 -2.06 3.18
CA ILE A 341 -14.43 -2.62 1.89
C ILE A 341 -15.67 -3.09 1.14
N SER A 342 -15.75 -2.66 -0.11
CA SER A 342 -16.83 -2.95 -1.03
C SER A 342 -16.20 -3.43 -2.34
N PRO A 343 -16.03 -4.75 -2.54
CA PRO A 343 -15.41 -5.30 -3.74
C PRO A 343 -15.95 -4.77 -5.06
N ILE A 344 -17.26 -4.51 -5.15
CA ILE A 344 -17.89 -3.98 -6.36
C ILE A 344 -17.59 -2.50 -6.49
N ALA A 345 -17.75 -1.71 -5.41
CA ALA A 345 -17.45 -0.27 -5.48
C ALA A 345 -15.97 0.00 -5.78
N SER A 346 -15.05 -0.85 -5.30
CA SER A 346 -13.61 -0.73 -5.58
C SER A 346 -13.24 -0.92 -7.06
N LEU A 347 -14.18 -1.29 -7.93
CA LEU A 347 -13.97 -1.38 -9.39
C LEU A 347 -14.36 -0.08 -10.12
N PHE A 348 -15.00 0.86 -9.44
CA PHE A 348 -15.35 2.15 -10.02
C PHE A 348 -14.08 3.00 -10.09
N GLN A 349 -13.77 3.51 -11.27
CA GLN A 349 -12.61 4.37 -11.46
C GLN A 349 -12.88 5.78 -10.97
N HIS A 350 -11.82 6.52 -10.73
CA HIS A 350 -11.92 7.90 -10.31
C HIS A 350 -12.25 8.85 -11.47
N SER A 351 -13.13 9.82 -11.21
CA SER A 351 -13.23 11.06 -11.99
C SER A 351 -13.41 12.27 -11.06
N CYS A 352 -12.75 13.39 -11.37
CA CYS A 352 -13.00 14.68 -10.69
C CYS A 352 -14.36 15.30 -11.08
N GLU A 353 -15.09 14.68 -12.01
CA GLU A 353 -16.49 14.94 -12.37
C GLU A 353 -17.26 13.61 -12.34
N PRO A 354 -17.50 13.02 -11.16
CA PRO A 354 -18.11 11.70 -11.07
C PRO A 354 -19.57 11.74 -11.56
N ASN A 355 -20.08 10.55 -11.92
CA ASN A 355 -21.47 10.32 -12.29
C ASN A 355 -22.17 9.31 -11.37
N ALA A 356 -21.45 8.70 -10.43
CA ALA A 356 -21.98 7.96 -9.28
C ALA A 356 -21.54 8.61 -7.96
N ASP A 357 -22.27 8.28 -6.91
CA ASP A 357 -21.97 8.65 -5.52
C ASP A 357 -22.39 7.49 -4.62
N TRP A 358 -21.79 7.39 -3.44
CA TRP A 358 -22.04 6.31 -2.50
C TRP A 358 -22.35 6.84 -1.10
N SER A 359 -23.19 6.09 -0.40
CA SER A 359 -23.54 6.33 0.99
C SER A 359 -23.70 5.01 1.71
N ASN A 360 -23.88 5.08 3.02
CA ASN A 360 -24.44 3.97 3.78
C ASN A 360 -25.98 3.97 3.70
N GLU A 361 -26.58 2.80 3.86
CA GLU A 361 -28.04 2.67 3.98
C GLU A 361 -28.49 2.88 5.43
N ASN A 362 -29.48 3.76 5.66
CA ASN A 362 -30.12 4.02 6.95
C ASN A 362 -29.16 4.33 8.12
N ASP A 363 -28.10 5.10 7.88
CA ASP A 363 -27.05 5.40 8.87
C ASP A 363 -26.33 4.16 9.43
N GLY A 364 -26.59 2.96 8.89
CA GLY A 364 -25.90 1.72 9.24
C GLY A 364 -24.50 1.66 8.63
N LEU A 365 -23.65 0.71 9.02
CA LEU A 365 -22.29 0.59 8.48
C LEU A 365 -22.06 -0.68 7.64
N ASP A 366 -23.12 -1.45 7.40
CA ASP A 366 -23.01 -2.81 6.88
C ASP A 366 -23.42 -2.90 5.41
N VAL A 367 -24.12 -1.90 4.87
CA VAL A 367 -24.56 -1.86 3.48
C VAL A 367 -24.11 -0.55 2.84
N MET A 368 -23.33 -0.67 1.77
CA MET A 368 -23.02 0.44 0.89
C MET A 368 -24.06 0.51 -0.22
N LEU A 369 -24.54 1.74 -0.44
CA LEU A 369 -25.51 2.08 -1.45
C LEU A 369 -24.85 3.00 -2.47
N VAL A 370 -24.78 2.57 -3.73
CA VAL A 370 -24.25 3.40 -4.81
C VAL A 370 -25.39 3.86 -5.71
N LYS A 371 -25.45 5.16 -5.97
CA LYS A 371 -26.49 5.81 -6.79
C LYS A 371 -25.88 6.58 -7.94
N ALA A 372 -26.65 6.74 -9.00
CA ALA A 372 -26.30 7.64 -10.09
C ALA A 372 -26.42 9.10 -9.62
N ALA A 373 -25.31 9.82 -9.52
CA ALA A 373 -25.30 11.25 -9.18
C ALA A 373 -25.86 12.13 -10.32
N LYS A 374 -25.80 11.62 -11.55
CA LYS A 374 -26.28 12.24 -12.79
C LYS A 374 -27.01 11.18 -13.63
N VAL A 375 -27.63 11.59 -14.74
CA VAL A 375 -28.10 10.60 -15.73
C VAL A 375 -26.89 9.90 -16.34
N ILE A 376 -26.92 8.58 -16.40
CA ILE A 376 -25.86 7.76 -17.01
C ILE A 376 -26.44 7.07 -18.24
N GLN A 377 -25.83 7.27 -19.41
CA GLN A 377 -26.29 6.65 -20.66
C GLN A 377 -25.75 5.22 -20.79
N LYS A 378 -26.46 4.41 -21.59
CA LYS A 378 -25.95 3.09 -21.98
C LYS A 378 -24.58 3.24 -22.66
N GLY A 379 -23.60 2.48 -22.21
CA GLY A 379 -22.24 2.47 -22.71
C GLY A 379 -21.33 3.52 -22.06
N GLU A 380 -21.82 4.35 -21.15
CA GLU A 380 -20.97 5.21 -20.33
C GLU A 380 -20.28 4.42 -19.23
N GLU A 381 -19.03 4.79 -18.95
CA GLU A 381 -18.32 4.31 -17.76
C GLU A 381 -18.84 5.06 -16.53
N ILE A 382 -18.90 4.36 -15.41
CA ILE A 382 -19.40 4.86 -14.15
C ILE A 382 -18.21 5.14 -13.23
N TYR A 383 -18.14 6.37 -12.75
CA TYR A 383 -17.02 6.90 -11.98
C TYR A 383 -17.47 7.37 -10.60
N ASP A 384 -16.62 7.10 -9.62
CA ASP A 384 -16.70 7.65 -8.27
C ASP A 384 -15.63 8.75 -8.07
N SER A 385 -15.70 9.48 -6.96
CA SER A 385 -14.69 10.42 -6.52
C SER A 385 -13.88 9.86 -5.35
N TYR A 386 -12.55 9.84 -5.48
CA TYR A 386 -11.64 9.51 -4.38
C TYR A 386 -11.34 10.75 -3.51
N GLY A 387 -12.11 11.83 -3.68
CA GLY A 387 -12.02 13.08 -2.92
C GLY A 387 -11.29 14.21 -3.64
N GLY A 388 -11.11 15.32 -2.92
CA GLY A 388 -10.36 16.49 -3.41
C GLY A 388 -11.08 17.34 -4.46
N LEU A 389 -12.41 17.19 -4.62
CA LEU A 389 -13.17 17.88 -5.67
C LEU A 389 -13.07 19.41 -5.63
N SER A 390 -12.81 19.99 -4.46
CA SER A 390 -12.61 21.44 -4.24
C SER A 390 -11.16 21.93 -4.43
N MET A 391 -10.19 21.04 -4.59
CA MET A 391 -8.78 21.41 -4.74
C MET A 391 -8.46 21.80 -6.20
N ASN A 392 -7.37 22.55 -6.42
CA ASN A 392 -6.84 22.86 -7.76
C ASN A 392 -6.25 21.60 -8.44
N LEU A 393 -5.92 21.69 -9.73
CA LEU A 393 -5.42 20.55 -10.53
C LEU A 393 -4.21 19.85 -9.88
N ASP A 394 -3.18 20.62 -9.52
CA ASP A 394 -1.92 20.10 -9.00
C ASP A 394 -2.11 19.40 -7.66
N ASP A 395 -2.86 20.00 -6.74
CA ASP A 395 -3.08 19.43 -5.43
C ASP A 395 -4.01 18.22 -5.50
N ARG A 396 -4.99 18.20 -6.42
CA ARG A 396 -5.77 16.99 -6.73
C ARG A 396 -4.87 15.86 -7.22
N ARG A 397 -4.02 16.10 -8.23
CA ARG A 397 -3.12 15.08 -8.77
C ARG A 397 -2.13 14.56 -7.72
N LYS A 398 -1.53 15.45 -6.93
CA LYS A 398 -0.66 15.08 -5.80
C LYS A 398 -1.38 14.19 -4.78
N LYS A 399 -2.60 14.55 -4.39
CA LYS A 399 -3.41 13.78 -3.43
C LYS A 399 -3.80 12.40 -3.98
N LEU A 400 -4.29 12.35 -5.22
CA LEU A 400 -4.80 11.14 -5.85
C LEU A 400 -3.70 10.13 -6.24
N MET A 401 -2.45 10.58 -6.28
CA MET A 401 -1.29 9.80 -6.67
C MET A 401 -1.16 8.45 -5.94
N LYS A 402 -1.60 8.36 -4.67
CA LYS A 402 -1.60 7.11 -3.90
C LYS A 402 -2.50 6.02 -4.51
N TRP A 403 -3.67 6.42 -5.03
CA TRP A 403 -4.69 5.51 -5.55
C TRP A 403 -4.54 5.28 -7.05
N ILE A 404 -4.30 6.34 -7.81
CA ILE A 404 -4.20 6.29 -9.28
C ILE A 404 -2.82 5.81 -9.73
N GLY A 405 -1.78 6.14 -8.96
CA GLY A 405 -0.39 5.79 -9.32
C GLY A 405 0.24 6.66 -10.40
N GLY A 406 -0.50 7.68 -10.88
CA GLY A 406 -0.07 8.68 -11.86
C GLY A 406 -0.96 9.92 -11.79
N ASP A 407 -0.81 10.80 -12.77
CA ASP A 407 -1.67 11.97 -12.91
C ASP A 407 -3.10 11.55 -13.29
N CYS A 408 -4.10 12.23 -12.75
CA CYS A 408 -5.49 12.01 -13.13
C CYS A 408 -5.72 12.52 -14.57
N GLU A 409 -6.23 11.64 -15.42
CA GLU A 409 -6.52 11.89 -16.85
C GLU A 409 -8.03 12.02 -17.13
N CYS A 410 -8.85 12.28 -16.11
CA CYS A 410 -10.29 12.49 -16.31
C CYS A 410 -10.57 13.76 -17.12
N THR A 411 -11.77 13.87 -17.69
CA THR A 411 -12.18 15.01 -18.55
C THR A 411 -11.94 16.37 -17.91
N ARG A 412 -12.23 16.52 -16.61
CA ARG A 412 -11.96 17.77 -15.86
C ARG A 412 -10.47 18.08 -15.77
N CYS A 413 -9.64 17.10 -15.43
CA CYS A 413 -8.20 17.33 -15.29
C CYS A 413 -7.53 17.65 -16.62
N VAL A 414 -7.92 16.97 -17.71
CA VAL A 414 -7.43 17.26 -19.06
C VAL A 414 -7.86 18.66 -19.52
N ARG A 415 -9.10 19.06 -19.21
CA ARG A 415 -9.58 20.41 -19.52
C ARG A 415 -8.82 21.49 -18.75
N GLU A 416 -8.68 21.34 -17.44
CA GLU A 416 -7.95 22.29 -16.58
C GLU A 416 -6.46 22.38 -16.96
N GLU A 417 -5.81 21.25 -17.30
CA GLU A 417 -4.42 21.24 -17.75
C GLU A 417 -4.23 22.02 -19.05
N LYS A 418 -5.19 21.88 -19.98
CA LYS A 418 -5.20 22.66 -21.21
C LYS A 418 -5.38 24.14 -20.94
N GLU A 419 -6.36 24.50 -20.10
CA GLU A 419 -6.62 25.90 -19.71
C GLU A 419 -5.38 26.55 -19.07
N GLN A 420 -4.72 25.85 -18.15
CA GLN A 420 -3.48 26.32 -17.51
C GLN A 420 -2.35 26.51 -18.52
N SER A 421 -2.17 25.55 -19.46
CA SER A 421 -1.13 25.67 -20.48
C SER A 421 -1.35 26.84 -21.46
N GLU A 422 -2.62 27.19 -21.73
CA GLU A 422 -2.96 28.33 -22.58
C GLU A 422 -2.79 29.67 -21.85
N GLU A 423 -2.95 29.69 -20.52
CA GLU A 423 -2.69 30.86 -19.68
C GLU A 423 -1.19 31.10 -19.54
N ASP A 424 -0.41 30.07 -19.20
CA ASP A 424 1.06 30.12 -19.12
C ASP A 424 1.68 30.63 -20.45
N ALA A 425 1.13 30.21 -21.59
CA ALA A 425 1.57 30.66 -22.91
C ALA A 425 1.27 32.15 -23.16
N ARG A 426 0.11 32.66 -22.69
CA ARG A 426 -0.26 34.08 -22.82
C ARG A 426 0.59 34.96 -21.91
N GLU A 427 0.87 34.52 -20.68
CA GLU A 427 1.76 35.22 -19.76
C GLU A 427 3.17 35.32 -20.32
N ALA A 428 3.71 34.21 -20.85
CA ALA A 428 5.02 34.19 -21.49
C ALA A 428 5.11 35.14 -22.70
N ASP A 429 4.07 35.22 -23.54
CA ASP A 429 4.02 36.17 -24.67
C ASP A 429 3.95 37.63 -24.18
N SER A 430 3.23 37.90 -23.08
CA SER A 430 3.12 39.26 -22.51
C SER A 430 4.41 39.76 -21.86
N ASP A 431 5.19 38.87 -21.23
CA ASP A 431 6.49 39.19 -20.65
C ASP A 431 7.55 39.47 -21.74
N VAL A 432 7.43 38.82 -22.90
CA VAL A 432 8.28 39.10 -24.07
C VAL A 432 7.95 40.47 -24.67
N GLU A 433 6.67 40.87 -24.74
CA GLU A 433 6.29 42.22 -25.19
C GLU A 433 6.77 43.32 -24.24
N LEU A 434 6.70 43.11 -22.92
CA LEU A 434 7.22 44.04 -21.90
C LEU A 434 8.75 44.15 -21.93
N ALA A 435 9.48 43.05 -22.15
CA ALA A 435 10.93 43.07 -22.31
C ALA A 435 11.37 43.76 -23.62
N SER A 436 10.59 43.63 -24.70
CA SER A 436 10.88 44.26 -26.00
C SER A 436 10.64 45.77 -26.03
N ASN A 437 9.74 46.28 -25.18
CA ASN A 437 9.47 47.72 -25.02
C ASN A 437 10.34 48.40 -23.95
N GLY A 438 11.12 47.65 -23.16
CA GLY A 438 12.00 48.17 -22.11
C GLY A 438 13.43 48.53 -22.56
N THR A 439 13.85 48.15 -23.77
CA THR A 439 15.21 48.42 -24.28
C THR A 439 15.25 49.59 -25.24
N SER A 440 14.92 50.80 -24.76
CA SER A 440 15.38 52.03 -25.40
C SER A 440 15.67 53.11 -24.34
N GLY A 441 16.94 53.15 -23.91
CA GLY A 441 17.53 54.29 -23.20
C GLY A 441 17.91 54.02 -21.75
N PHE A 442 19.18 53.74 -21.49
CA PHE A 442 20.09 54.68 -20.81
C PHE A 442 21.48 54.04 -20.62
N GLU A 443 22.51 54.72 -21.13
CA GLU A 443 23.91 54.50 -20.77
C GLU A 443 24.26 55.16 -19.42
N ALA A 444 25.17 54.49 -18.70
CA ALA A 444 26.19 54.99 -17.77
C ALA A 444 25.79 55.82 -16.52
N GLY A 445 26.23 55.34 -15.35
CA GLY A 445 26.32 56.15 -14.13
C GLY A 445 26.75 55.36 -12.89
N PHE A 446 27.98 55.61 -12.44
CA PHE A 446 28.60 55.17 -11.20
C PHE A 446 27.84 55.71 -9.96
N ASP A 447 27.69 54.94 -8.88
CA ASP A 447 28.22 55.24 -7.52
C ASP A 447 27.52 54.42 -6.41
N SER A 448 28.33 54.13 -5.40
CA SER A 448 28.14 53.46 -4.13
C SER A 448 27.07 54.07 -3.19
N SER A 449 26.36 53.22 -2.45
CA SER A 449 26.20 53.38 -1.00
C SER A 449 25.52 52.16 -0.36
N SER A 450 25.98 51.89 0.85
CA SER A 450 25.55 50.93 1.86
C SER A 450 24.14 51.17 2.39
N GLY A 451 23.42 50.10 2.72
CA GLY A 451 22.21 50.15 3.55
C GLY A 451 21.68 48.75 3.86
N GLU A 452 21.93 48.29 5.08
CA GLU A 452 21.37 47.07 5.69
C GLU A 452 19.84 47.12 5.74
N VAL A 453 19.17 45.99 5.47
CA VAL A 453 17.81 45.72 5.98
C VAL A 453 17.68 44.23 6.32
N ASP A 454 17.18 44.02 7.53
CA ASP A 454 16.99 42.78 8.26
C ASP A 454 16.16 41.70 7.55
N SER A 455 16.54 40.45 7.81
CA SER A 455 15.79 39.25 7.47
C SER A 455 14.93 38.81 8.66
N ASP A 456 13.62 39.03 8.57
CA ASP A 456 12.63 38.31 9.36
C ASP A 456 11.60 37.66 8.41
N GLY A 457 11.61 36.33 8.39
CA GLY A 457 10.79 35.50 7.52
C GLY A 457 10.48 34.16 8.20
N ASP A 458 9.57 34.24 9.16
CA ASP A 458 8.96 33.16 9.93
C ASP A 458 8.48 32.00 9.03
N THR A 459 9.01 30.80 9.26
CA THR A 459 8.63 29.55 8.58
C THR A 459 7.66 28.77 9.47
N ARG A 460 6.36 29.02 9.29
CA ARG A 460 5.32 28.20 9.93
C ARG A 460 5.00 26.99 9.05
N MET A 461 5.56 25.86 9.45
CA MET A 461 5.21 24.53 8.94
C MET A 461 3.76 24.18 9.31
N ASP A 462 2.89 24.00 8.32
CA ASP A 462 1.59 23.36 8.53
C ASP A 462 1.73 21.83 8.43
N ARG A 463 1.59 21.20 9.60
CA ARG A 463 1.38 19.75 9.77
C ARG A 463 -0.12 19.48 9.76
N HIS A 464 -0.65 18.89 8.70
CA HIS A 464 -1.84 18.04 8.79
C HIS A 464 -1.93 17.10 7.58
N LEU A 465 -1.38 15.89 7.73
CA LEU A 465 -1.74 14.72 6.93
C LEU A 465 -1.71 13.50 7.88
N LEU A 466 -2.91 12.99 8.18
CA LEU A 466 -3.16 11.68 8.77
C LEU A 466 -3.60 10.72 7.66
#